data_AF-A0A523AAP3-F1
#
_entry.id   AF-A0A523AAP3-F1
#
_cell.length_a   1.000
_cell.length_b   1.000
_cell.length_c   1.000
_cell.angle_alpha   90.00
_cell.angle_beta   90.00
_cell.angle_gamma   90.00
#
_symmetry.space_group_name_H-M   'P 1'
#
loop_
_entity.id
_entity.type
_entity.pdbx_description
1 polymer ?
#
loop_
_entity_poly.entity_id
_entity_poly.type
_entity_poly.pdbx_seq_one_letter_code
_entity_poly.pdbx_strand_id
1 'polypeptide(L)'
;MGYCAKDLARSKCLLCPIVSVCKASEPPRPVEVGLRTEAETEILKRYLEIYGRELDRVYTEYPLGRFSADALIHKTSCSEYVVEVEEELNYTAIGQVATYRYLFYKIHGRLAKPMIICRRAKSELKEAAWIEQGIEVVEVQ
;
A
#
# COMPACT_ATOMS: atom_id res chain seq x y z
N MET A 1 -7.97 17.79 -3.32
CA MET A 1 -7.26 18.16 -4.57
C MET A 1 -6.36 17.00 -4.94
N GLY A 2 -6.74 16.27 -5.99
CA GLY A 2 -6.13 14.99 -6.36
C GLY A 2 -4.93 15.19 -7.28
N TYR A 3 -3.74 14.86 -6.79
CA TYR A 3 -2.50 14.83 -7.56
C TYR A 3 -2.18 13.44 -8.10
N CYS A 4 -3.11 12.49 -8.02
CA CYS A 4 -2.95 11.26 -8.75
C CYS A 4 -3.53 11.44 -10.15
N ALA A 5 -2.64 11.36 -11.13
CA ALA A 5 -3.02 11.17 -12.51
C ALA A 5 -2.30 9.91 -12.98
N LYS A 6 -3.04 9.00 -13.63
CA LYS A 6 -2.48 7.84 -14.35
C LYS A 6 -1.32 8.24 -15.27
N ASP A 7 -1.32 9.51 -15.69
CA ASP A 7 -0.22 10.20 -16.33
C ASP A 7 0.63 10.97 -15.29
N LEU A 8 1.83 10.47 -15.00
CA LEU A 8 2.82 11.09 -14.12
C LEU A 8 3.22 12.52 -14.54
N ALA A 9 3.02 12.89 -15.81
CA ALA A 9 3.26 14.26 -16.26
C ALA A 9 2.22 15.25 -15.70
N ARG A 10 1.00 14.78 -15.40
CA ARG A 10 -0.09 15.59 -14.85
C ARG A 10 -0.08 15.70 -13.33
N SER A 11 0.59 14.77 -12.63
CA SER A 11 0.82 14.87 -11.18
C SER A 11 1.99 15.78 -10.81
N LYS A 12 2.85 16.09 -11.78
CA LYS A 12 3.92 17.07 -11.61
C LYS A 12 3.34 18.48 -11.61
N CYS A 13 3.66 19.27 -10.59
CA CYS A 13 3.47 20.72 -10.67
C CYS A 13 4.42 21.28 -11.73
N LEU A 14 3.96 21.36 -12.98
CA LEU A 14 4.74 21.81 -14.14
C LEU A 14 5.28 23.25 -13.99
N LEU A 15 4.65 24.05 -13.11
CA LEU A 15 5.07 25.43 -12.80
C LEU A 15 5.93 25.53 -11.52
N CYS A 16 6.22 24.41 -10.85
CA CYS A 16 7.00 24.43 -9.63
C CYS A 16 8.50 24.47 -9.96
N PRO A 17 9.24 25.53 -9.59
CA PRO A 17 10.66 25.68 -9.92
C PRO A 17 11.55 24.64 -9.25
N ILE A 18 11.03 23.92 -8.25
CA ILE A 18 11.72 22.88 -7.50
C ILE A 18 11.21 21.47 -7.84
N VAL A 19 10.51 21.29 -8.97
CA VAL A 19 9.96 19.98 -9.36
C VAL A 19 11.04 18.90 -9.48
N SER A 20 12.24 19.26 -9.92
CA SER A 20 13.39 18.35 -10.05
C SER A 20 13.94 17.82 -8.73
N VAL A 21 13.59 18.46 -7.60
CA VAL A 21 14.02 18.05 -6.25
C VAL A 21 12.84 17.63 -5.36
N CYS A 22 11.61 17.65 -5.89
CA CYS A 22 10.40 17.36 -5.14
C CYS A 22 10.15 15.84 -5.05
N LYS A 23 10.40 15.25 -3.88
CA LYS A 23 10.17 13.82 -3.59
C LYS A 23 8.73 13.34 -3.85
N ALA A 24 7.75 14.22 -3.66
CA ALA A 24 6.33 13.90 -3.92
C ALA A 24 5.99 13.78 -5.40
N SER A 25 6.85 14.32 -6.27
CA SER A 25 6.70 14.23 -7.73
C SER A 25 7.46 13.05 -8.34
N GLU A 26 8.29 12.36 -7.55
CA GLU A 26 9.02 11.17 -7.99
C GLU A 26 8.10 9.94 -7.93
N PRO A 27 7.97 9.18 -9.04
CA PRO A 27 7.21 7.95 -9.02
C PRO A 27 7.85 6.93 -8.08
N PRO A 28 7.04 6.07 -7.44
CA PRO A 28 7.58 4.90 -6.75
C PRO A 28 8.35 4.04 -7.75
N ARG A 29 9.54 3.58 -7.36
CA ARG A 29 10.38 2.75 -8.22
C ARG A 29 9.80 1.34 -8.24
N PRO A 30 9.57 0.74 -9.43
CA PRO A 30 9.16 -0.65 -9.50
C PRO A 30 10.26 -1.53 -8.92
N VAL A 31 9.88 -2.41 -8.01
CA VAL A 31 10.70 -3.54 -7.54
C VAL A 31 9.82 -4.76 -7.76
N GLU A 32 10.25 -5.65 -8.65
CA GLU A 32 9.60 -6.94 -8.88
C GLU A 32 10.35 -7.97 -8.06
N VAL A 33 10.02 -8.08 -6.77
CA VAL A 33 10.52 -9.17 -5.92
C VAL A 33 9.30 -9.87 -5.33
N GLY A 34 9.25 -11.19 -5.48
CA GLY A 34 8.16 -12.02 -4.95
C GLY A 34 8.10 -11.91 -3.42
N LEU A 35 6.91 -12.14 -2.85
CA LEU A 35 6.69 -12.09 -1.41
C LEU A 35 7.54 -13.14 -0.66
N ARG A 36 7.69 -12.93 0.64
CA ARG A 36 8.60 -13.71 1.49
C ARG A 36 8.17 -15.15 1.68
N THR A 37 6.86 -15.42 1.71
CA THR A 37 6.33 -16.78 1.87
C THR A 37 5.36 -17.17 0.76
N GLU A 38 5.25 -18.47 0.49
CA GLU A 38 4.29 -19.03 -0.48
C GLU A 38 2.83 -18.76 -0.06
N ALA A 39 2.56 -18.75 1.25
CA ALA A 39 1.24 -18.47 1.81
C ALA A 39 0.79 -17.03 1.56
N GLU A 40 1.66 -16.04 1.87
CA GLU A 40 1.42 -14.64 1.54
C GLU A 40 1.22 -14.45 0.03
N THR A 41 2.04 -15.13 -0.78
CA THR A 41 1.94 -15.08 -2.23
C THR A 41 0.58 -15.55 -2.73
N GLU A 42 0.06 -16.65 -2.15
CA GLU A 42 -1.26 -17.18 -2.50
C GLU A 42 -2.39 -16.21 -2.10
N ILE A 43 -2.31 -15.64 -0.89
CA ILE A 43 -3.28 -14.66 -0.38
C ILE A 43 -3.33 -13.43 -1.28
N LEU A 44 -2.16 -12.88 -1.63
CA LEU A 44 -2.08 -11.74 -2.52
C LEU A 44 -2.62 -12.09 -3.91
N LYS A 45 -2.28 -13.26 -4.47
CA LYS A 45 -2.80 -13.71 -5.78
C LYS A 45 -4.33 -13.76 -5.79
N ARG A 46 -4.95 -14.33 -4.75
CA ARG A 46 -6.43 -14.35 -4.63
C ARG A 46 -7.01 -12.95 -4.57
N TYR A 47 -6.39 -12.05 -3.83
CA TYR A 47 -6.79 -10.65 -3.82
C TYR A 47 -6.71 -10.02 -5.23
N LEU A 48 -5.63 -10.28 -5.96
CA LEU A 48 -5.46 -9.77 -7.34
C LEU A 48 -6.49 -10.37 -8.31
N GLU A 49 -6.89 -11.62 -8.14
CA GLU A 49 -7.94 -12.26 -8.95
C GLU A 49 -9.31 -11.62 -8.71
N ILE A 50 -9.65 -11.32 -7.45
CA ILE A 50 -10.95 -10.74 -7.07
C ILE A 50 -11.01 -9.25 -7.44
N TYR A 51 -9.97 -8.48 -7.11
CA TYR A 51 -9.97 -7.02 -7.20
C TYR A 51 -9.16 -6.47 -8.38
N GLY A 52 -8.55 -7.31 -9.21
CA GLY A 52 -7.60 -6.89 -10.26
C GLY A 52 -8.13 -5.84 -11.24
N ARG A 53 -9.45 -5.78 -11.47
CA ARG A 53 -10.09 -4.76 -12.32
C ARG A 53 -10.00 -3.35 -11.75
N GLU A 54 -9.89 -3.22 -10.43
CA GLU A 54 -9.82 -1.94 -9.73
C GLU A 54 -8.38 -1.47 -9.53
N LEU A 55 -7.40 -2.32 -9.80
CA LEU A 55 -5.98 -2.06 -9.59
C LEU A 55 -5.33 -1.53 -10.88
N ASP A 56 -4.46 -0.54 -10.72
CA ASP A 56 -3.68 0.05 -11.81
C ASP A 56 -2.23 -0.45 -11.76
N ARG A 57 -1.63 -0.45 -10.55
CA ARG A 57 -0.26 -0.94 -10.32
C ARG A 57 -0.17 -1.65 -9.00
N VAL A 58 0.65 -2.69 -8.96
CA VAL A 58 0.98 -3.43 -7.75
C VAL A 58 2.48 -3.65 -7.74
N TYR A 59 3.14 -3.22 -6.67
CA TYR A 59 4.55 -3.46 -6.42
C TYR A 59 4.65 -4.35 -5.19
N THR A 60 5.38 -5.45 -5.28
CA THR A 60 5.61 -6.37 -4.16
C THR A 60 6.96 -6.07 -3.50
N GLU A 61 7.08 -6.37 -2.22
CA GLU A 61 8.25 -6.05 -1.39
C GLU A 61 8.72 -4.60 -1.54
N TYR A 62 7.79 -3.66 -1.34
CA TYR A 62 8.06 -2.24 -1.55
C TYR A 62 9.03 -1.69 -0.49
N PRO A 63 10.20 -1.17 -0.90
CA PRO A 63 11.22 -0.74 0.04
C PRO A 63 10.84 0.57 0.75
N LEU A 64 10.87 0.53 2.08
CA LEU A 64 10.61 1.64 2.99
C LEU A 64 11.84 1.89 3.88
N GLY A 65 12.99 2.11 3.24
CA GLY A 65 14.28 2.28 3.90
C GLY A 65 14.85 0.94 4.35
N ARG A 66 14.96 0.71 5.67
CA ARG A 66 15.39 -0.59 6.23
C ARG A 66 14.27 -1.61 6.33
N PHE A 67 13.04 -1.20 6.05
CA PHE A 67 11.85 -2.03 6.08
C PHE A 67 11.37 -2.28 4.65
N SER A 68 10.59 -3.33 4.47
CA SER A 68 9.87 -3.62 3.24
C SER A 68 8.42 -3.86 3.61
N ALA A 69 7.49 -3.23 2.88
CA ALA A 69 6.08 -3.58 2.96
C ALA A 69 5.79 -4.67 1.94
N ASP A 70 4.88 -5.59 2.24
CA ASP A 70 4.57 -6.70 1.35
C ASP A 70 4.09 -6.24 -0.02
N ALA A 71 3.25 -5.20 -0.06
CA ALA A 71 2.93 -4.55 -1.32
C ALA A 71 2.63 -3.05 -1.20
N LEU A 72 2.79 -2.36 -2.34
CA LEU A 72 2.24 -1.04 -2.60
C LEU A 72 1.24 -1.16 -3.74
N ILE A 73 -0.03 -0.90 -3.46
CA ILE A 73 -1.13 -1.00 -4.42
C ILE A 73 -1.59 0.39 -4.81
N HIS A 74 -1.66 0.64 -6.12
CA HIS A 74 -2.28 1.81 -6.70
C HIS A 74 -3.62 1.40 -7.33
N LYS A 75 -4.74 1.88 -6.77
CA LYS A 75 -6.07 1.68 -7.36
C LYS A 75 -6.32 2.66 -8.51
N THR A 76 -7.19 2.28 -9.45
CA THR A 76 -7.68 3.12 -10.54
C THR A 76 -8.38 4.39 -10.06
N SER A 77 -8.94 4.37 -8.84
CA SER A 77 -9.49 5.52 -8.12
C SER A 77 -8.43 6.46 -7.55
N CYS A 78 -7.16 6.25 -7.91
CA CYS A 78 -6.06 7.12 -7.52
C CYS A 78 -5.75 7.12 -6.01
N SER A 79 -6.10 6.02 -5.35
CA SER A 79 -5.74 5.74 -3.96
C SER A 79 -4.53 4.81 -3.92
N GLU A 80 -3.51 5.20 -3.17
CA GLU A 80 -2.35 4.36 -2.86
C GLU A 80 -2.55 3.66 -1.52
N TYR A 81 -2.22 2.37 -1.48
CA TYR A 81 -2.29 1.54 -0.28
C TYR A 81 -0.93 0.92 -0.01
N VAL A 82 -0.47 1.04 1.23
CA VAL A 82 0.64 0.23 1.75
C VAL A 82 0.03 -0.98 2.43
N VAL A 83 0.47 -2.14 2.01
CA VAL A 83 -0.18 -3.41 2.27
C VAL A 83 0.74 -4.32 3.07
N GLU A 84 0.18 -4.95 4.09
CA GLU A 84 0.72 -6.16 4.71
C GLU A 84 -0.19 -7.35 4.42
N VAL A 85 0.39 -8.51 4.18
CA VAL A 85 -0.31 -9.76 3.89
C VAL A 85 -0.02 -10.74 5.02
N GLU A 86 -1.07 -11.25 5.66
CA GLU A 86 -0.93 -12.18 6.79
C GLU A 86 -1.99 -13.27 6.75
N GLU A 87 -1.71 -14.46 7.27
CA GLU A 87 -2.74 -15.51 7.30
C GLU A 87 -3.91 -15.14 8.22
N GLU A 88 -3.59 -14.67 9.43
CA GLU A 88 -4.56 -14.21 10.43
C GLU A 88 -4.21 -12.80 10.89
N LEU A 89 -5.24 -11.93 10.95
CA LEU A 89 -5.08 -10.57 11.45
C LEU A 89 -4.54 -10.58 12.89
N ASN A 90 -3.36 -10.02 13.07
CA ASN A 90 -2.67 -9.95 14.35
C ASN A 90 -2.22 -8.52 14.68
N TYR A 91 -1.87 -8.26 15.94
CA TYR A 91 -1.42 -6.94 16.39
C TYR A 91 -0.11 -6.49 15.73
N THR A 92 0.73 -7.44 15.33
CA THR A 92 2.01 -7.17 14.66
C THR A 92 1.78 -6.58 13.28
N ALA A 93 0.88 -7.18 12.49
CA ALA A 93 0.47 -6.70 11.17
C ALA A 93 -0.09 -5.26 11.24
N ILE A 94 -0.93 -4.99 12.24
CA ILE A 94 -1.47 -3.64 12.50
C ILE A 94 -0.33 -2.65 12.78
N GLY A 95 0.61 -3.01 13.65
CA GLY A 95 1.76 -2.17 13.97
C GLY A 95 2.71 -1.96 12.79
N GLN A 96 2.94 -2.99 11.99
CA GLN A 96 3.75 -2.95 10.78
C GLN A 96 3.16 -1.99 9.76
N VAL A 97 1.89 -2.16 9.40
CA VAL A 97 1.19 -1.30 8.44
C VAL A 97 1.14 0.15 8.90
N ALA A 98 0.87 0.40 10.18
CA ALA A 98 0.90 1.76 10.73
C ALA A 98 2.30 2.39 10.59
N THR A 99 3.35 1.61 10.87
CA THR A 99 4.74 2.04 10.70
C THR A 99 5.07 2.30 9.24
N TYR A 100 4.65 1.42 8.32
CA TYR A 100 4.90 1.54 6.90
C TYR A 100 4.23 2.76 6.29
N ARG A 101 3.00 3.07 6.70
CA ARG A 101 2.32 4.32 6.34
C ARG A 101 3.14 5.55 6.71
N TYR A 102 3.68 5.60 7.93
CA TYR A 102 4.54 6.70 8.36
C TYR A 102 5.84 6.77 7.55
N LEU A 103 6.50 5.63 7.30
CA LEU A 103 7.73 5.58 6.51
C LEU A 103 7.51 6.01 5.06
N PHE A 104 6.41 5.57 4.45
CA PHE A 104 6.03 5.97 3.10
C PHE A 104 5.87 7.48 3.00
N TYR A 105 5.18 8.10 3.98
CA TYR A 105 5.06 9.55 4.06
C TYR A 105 6.42 10.25 4.21
N LYS A 106 7.30 9.73 5.07
CA LYS A 106 8.63 10.30 5.28
C LYS A 106 9.51 10.26 4.02
N ILE A 107 9.39 9.19 3.22
CA ILE A 107 10.19 8.98 2.01
C ILE A 107 9.61 9.79 0.83
N HIS A 108 8.31 9.67 0.60
CA HIS A 108 7.66 10.21 -0.59
C HIS A 108 6.93 11.55 -0.37
N GLY A 109 6.75 12.00 0.87
CA GLY A 109 6.03 13.23 1.18
C GLY A 109 4.52 13.18 0.88
N ARG A 110 3.95 11.99 0.70
CA ARG A 110 2.54 11.75 0.40
C ARG A 110 1.97 10.62 1.24
N LEU A 111 0.67 10.69 1.51
CA LEU A 111 -0.01 9.71 2.35
C LEU A 111 -0.56 8.58 1.49
N ALA A 112 -0.17 7.36 1.81
CA ALA A 112 -0.84 6.16 1.38
C ALA A 112 -1.75 5.65 2.50
N LYS A 113 -2.84 5.00 2.11
CA LYS A 113 -3.78 4.36 3.02
C LYS A 113 -3.19 3.04 3.51
N PRO A 114 -3.40 2.68 4.79
CA PRO A 114 -2.98 1.38 5.27
C PRO A 114 -3.98 0.29 4.87
N MET A 115 -3.50 -0.88 4.44
CA MET A 115 -4.33 -2.04 4.15
C MET A 115 -3.68 -3.32 4.69
N ILE A 116 -4.51 -4.23 5.19
CA ILE A 116 -4.09 -5.59 5.55
C ILE A 116 -4.93 -6.57 4.73
N ILE A 117 -4.29 -7.51 4.07
CA ILE A 117 -4.95 -8.60 3.36
C ILE A 117 -4.72 -9.89 4.15
N CYS A 118 -5.80 -10.55 4.56
CA CYS A 118 -5.67 -11.78 5.35
C CYS A 118 -6.69 -12.85 5.00
N ARG A 119 -6.48 -14.10 5.45
CA ARG A 119 -7.49 -15.17 5.30
C ARG A 119 -8.56 -15.11 6.37
N ARG A 120 -8.17 -14.74 7.60
CA ARG A 120 -9.04 -14.69 8.76
C ARG A 120 -8.82 -13.41 9.54
N ALA A 121 -9.90 -12.71 9.86
CA ALA A 121 -9.86 -11.59 10.80
C ALA A 121 -10.93 -11.75 11.87
N LYS A 122 -10.55 -11.52 13.14
CA LYS A 122 -11.53 -11.38 14.22
C LYS A 122 -12.26 -10.04 14.06
N SER A 123 -13.59 -10.04 14.18
CA SER A 123 -14.42 -8.84 14.01
C SER A 123 -13.96 -7.68 14.91
N GLU A 124 -13.65 -7.97 16.17
CA GLU A 124 -13.16 -6.98 17.13
C GLU A 124 -11.86 -6.29 16.67
N LEU A 125 -10.91 -7.07 16.15
CA LEU A 125 -9.64 -6.53 15.64
C LEU A 125 -9.82 -5.75 14.34
N LYS A 126 -10.73 -6.20 13.49
CA LYS A 126 -11.07 -5.51 12.24
C LYS A 126 -11.69 -4.14 12.52
N GLU A 127 -12.61 -4.08 13.46
CA GLU A 127 -13.24 -2.83 13.90
C GLU A 127 -12.23 -1.90 14.56
N ALA A 128 -11.39 -2.42 15.47
CA ALA A 128 -10.35 -1.63 16.12
C ALA A 128 -9.34 -1.06 15.11
N ALA A 129 -8.90 -1.87 14.15
CA ALA A 129 -7.97 -1.45 13.10
C ALA A 129 -8.55 -0.33 12.22
N TRP A 130 -9.85 -0.42 11.90
CA TRP A 130 -10.55 0.61 11.14
C TRP A 130 -10.77 1.90 11.93
N ILE A 131 -11.34 1.81 13.14
CA ILE A 131 -11.72 2.97 13.96
C ILE A 131 -10.50 3.77 14.39
N GLU A 132 -9.47 3.10 14.90
CA GLU A 132 -8.32 3.78 15.51
C GLU A 132 -7.29 4.23 14.47
N GLN A 133 -7.06 3.43 13.43
CA GLN A 133 -5.93 3.61 12.51
C GLN A 133 -6.34 3.81 11.05
N GLY A 134 -7.64 3.66 10.73
CA GLY A 134 -8.16 3.74 9.37
C GLY A 134 -7.59 2.66 8.45
N ILE A 135 -7.27 1.48 9.00
CA ILE A 135 -6.68 0.36 8.27
C ILE A 135 -7.80 -0.41 7.57
N GLU A 136 -7.70 -0.53 6.25
CA GLU A 136 -8.61 -1.32 5.44
C GLU A 136 -8.22 -2.80 5.55
N VAL A 137 -9.03 -3.62 6.21
CA VAL A 137 -8.79 -5.07 6.32
C VAL A 137 -9.64 -5.80 5.30
N VAL A 138 -8.98 -6.50 4.37
CA VAL A 138 -9.63 -7.31 3.34
C VAL A 138 -9.41 -8.78 3.62
N GLU A 139 -10.50 -9.51 3.79
CA GLU A 139 -10.48 -10.96 3.98
C GLU A 139 -10.62 -11.65 2.61
N VAL A 140 -9.70 -12.57 2.30
CA VAL A 140 -9.72 -13.40 1.09
C VAL A 140 -9.78 -14.87 1.48
N GLN A 141 -10.84 -15.56 1.04
CA GLN A 141 -11.08 -16.98 1.32
C GLN A 141 -10.43 -17.89 0.31
#